data_AF-A0A2H3DT12-F1
#
_entry.id   AF-A0A2H3DT12-F1
#
_cell.length_a   1.000
_cell.length_b   1.000
_cell.length_c   1.000
_cell.angle_alpha   90.00
_cell.angle_beta   90.00
_cell.angle_gamma   90.00
#
_symmetry.space_group_name_H-M   'P 1'
#
loop_
_entity.id
_entity.type
_entity.pdbx_description
1 polymer ?
#
loop_
_entity_poly.entity_id
_entity_poly.type
_entity_poly.pdbx_seq_one_letter_code
_entity_poly.pdbx_strand_id
1 'polypeptide(L)'
;MVNPVDLTNCRSHQSYYTALSRSASAEGTILLPDFTDLNLTSFDPKEIQGGSSGHLKQEFRELELLDHITLMLYEATLSMKVHGDHRYDLI
;
A
#
# COMPACT_ATOMS: atom_id res chain seq x y z
N MET A 1 -21.71 7.90 -6.34
CA MET A 1 -20.92 9.14 -6.17
C MET A 1 -19.68 9.00 -7.02
N VAL A 2 -19.30 10.03 -7.77
CA VAL A 2 -18.15 9.99 -8.68
C VAL A 2 -16.92 10.55 -7.97
N ASN A 3 -15.79 9.87 -8.09
CA ASN A 3 -14.48 10.27 -7.57
C ASN A 3 -13.53 10.57 -8.74
N PRO A 4 -13.31 11.85 -9.09
CA PRO A 4 -12.29 12.23 -10.05
C PRO A 4 -10.89 12.08 -9.43
N VAL A 5 -9.99 11.39 -10.15
CA VAL A 5 -8.63 11.08 -9.70
C VAL A 5 -7.62 11.57 -10.72
N ASP A 6 -6.74 12.46 -10.28
CA ASP A 6 -5.57 12.90 -11.05
C ASP A 6 -4.37 11.99 -10.74
N LEU A 7 -3.81 11.35 -11.76
CA LEU A 7 -2.65 10.47 -11.66
C LEU A 7 -1.37 11.07 -12.28
N THR A 8 -1.45 12.26 -12.89
CA THR A 8 -0.34 12.88 -13.65
C THR A 8 0.93 13.10 -12.82
N ASN A 9 0.79 13.32 -11.52
CA ASN A 9 1.88 13.55 -10.57
C ASN A 9 2.20 12.34 -9.69
N CYS A 10 1.60 11.18 -9.95
CA CYS A 10 1.95 9.95 -9.26
C CYS A 10 3.27 9.40 -9.82
N ARG A 11 4.26 9.23 -8.94
CA ARG A 11 5.65 8.83 -9.27
C ARG A 11 6.09 7.56 -8.53
N SER A 12 5.14 6.86 -7.92
CA SER A 12 5.40 5.62 -7.21
C SER A 12 4.13 4.79 -7.07
N HIS A 13 4.28 3.47 -6.95
CA HIS A 13 3.19 2.54 -6.66
C HIS A 13 2.30 3.00 -5.48
N GLN A 14 2.90 3.52 -4.40
CA GLN A 14 2.16 4.00 -3.23
C GLN A 14 1.31 5.23 -3.54
N SER A 15 1.80 6.17 -4.36
CA SER A 15 1.01 7.35 -4.75
C SER A 15 -0.22 6.95 -5.57
N TYR A 16 -0.07 6.03 -6.53
CA TYR A 16 -1.18 5.45 -7.29
C TYR A 16 -2.20 4.76 -6.37
N TYR A 17 -1.72 3.87 -5.49
CA TYR A 17 -2.57 3.16 -4.54
C TYR A 17 -3.36 4.12 -3.65
N THR A 18 -2.71 5.15 -3.09
CA THR A 18 -3.34 6.13 -2.20
C THR A 18 -4.40 6.95 -2.92
N ALA A 19 -4.14 7.37 -4.16
CA ALA A 19 -5.09 8.13 -4.96
C ALA A 19 -6.33 7.28 -5.30
N LEU A 20 -6.12 6.05 -5.76
CA LEU A 20 -7.18 5.15 -6.18
C LEU A 20 -8.02 4.60 -5.01
N SER A 21 -7.39 4.33 -3.86
CA SER A 21 -8.05 3.73 -2.68
C SER A 21 -9.06 4.65 -1.99
N ARG A 22 -9.14 5.92 -2.40
CA ARG A 22 -10.23 6.82 -1.99
C ARG A 22 -11.56 6.52 -2.67
N SER A 23 -11.53 5.71 -3.74
CA SER A 23 -12.72 5.36 -4.51
C SER A 23 -13.42 4.15 -3.91
N ALA A 24 -14.75 4.20 -3.82
CA ALA A 24 -15.55 3.08 -3.31
C ALA A 24 -15.77 1.95 -4.33
N SER A 25 -15.68 2.26 -5.63
CA SER A 25 -15.82 1.28 -6.72
C SER A 25 -15.13 1.79 -7.97
N ALA A 26 -14.76 0.89 -8.89
CA ALA A 26 -14.17 1.26 -10.17
C ALA A 26 -15.13 2.08 -11.05
N GLU A 27 -16.43 1.73 -11.05
CA GLU A 27 -17.47 2.48 -11.78
C GLU A 27 -17.59 3.92 -11.29
N GLY A 28 -17.35 4.16 -9.99
CA GLY A 28 -17.34 5.48 -9.40
C GLY A 28 -16.05 6.27 -9.66
N THR A 29 -15.00 5.67 -10.22
CA THR A 29 -13.69 6.32 -10.40
C THR A 29 -13.54 6.87 -11.80
N ILE A 30 -13.23 8.17 -11.92
CA ILE A 30 -12.91 8.80 -13.20
C ILE A 30 -11.45 9.24 -13.17
N LEU A 31 -10.65 8.73 -14.11
CA LEU A 31 -9.28 9.20 -14.29
C LEU A 31 -9.29 10.50 -15.10
N LEU A 32 -8.62 11.52 -14.58
CA LEU A 32 -8.48 12.79 -15.30
C LEU A 32 -7.43 12.63 -16.42
N PRO A 33 -7.70 13.14 -17.64
CA PRO A 33 -6.72 13.14 -18.72
C PRO A 33 -5.55 14.07 -18.40
N ASP A 34 -4.43 13.87 -19.07
CA ASP A 34 -3.40 14.90 -19.13
C ASP A 34 -3.91 16.06 -19.98
N PHE A 35 -4.01 17.25 -19.38
CA PHE A 35 -4.49 18.46 -20.05
C PHE A 35 -3.39 19.17 -20.87
N THR A 36 -2.14 18.71 -20.77
CA THR A 36 -0.98 19.26 -21.48
C THR A 36 -0.70 18.52 -22.79
N ASP A 37 -1.00 17.22 -22.87
CA ASP A 37 -0.99 16.43 -24.10
C ASP A 37 -2.11 15.37 -24.09
N LEU A 38 -3.11 15.57 -24.96
CA LEU A 38 -4.26 14.68 -25.09
C LEU A 38 -3.91 13.30 -25.66
N ASN A 39 -2.70 13.11 -26.20
CA ASN A 39 -2.22 11.79 -26.66
C ASN A 39 -1.49 11.02 -25.56
N LEU A 40 -1.18 11.67 -24.43
CA LEU A 40 -0.53 11.02 -23.30
C LEU A 40 -1.56 10.24 -22.47
N THR A 41 -1.18 9.04 -22.03
CA THR A 41 -1.98 8.30 -21.06
C THR A 41 -1.92 9.00 -19.70
N SER A 42 -3.06 9.09 -19.00
CA SER A 42 -3.17 9.67 -17.66
C SER A 42 -2.29 9.02 -16.59
N PHE A 43 -1.67 7.88 -16.90
CA PHE A 43 -0.81 7.12 -15.99
C PHE A 43 0.27 6.37 -16.75
N ASP A 44 1.32 5.98 -16.03
CA ASP A 44 2.34 5.04 -16.49
C ASP A 44 2.07 3.64 -15.90
N PRO A 45 1.75 2.62 -16.71
CA PRO A 45 1.56 1.25 -16.24
C PRO A 45 2.76 0.69 -15.48
N LYS A 46 3.99 1.14 -15.76
CA LYS A 46 5.21 0.64 -15.09
C LYS A 46 5.24 1.01 -13.62
N GLU A 47 4.71 2.18 -13.25
CA GLU A 47 4.61 2.61 -11.85
C GLU A 47 3.64 1.75 -11.04
N ILE A 48 2.71 1.08 -11.72
CA ILE A 48 1.72 0.17 -11.13
C ILE A 48 2.23 -1.28 -11.16
N GLN A 49 2.88 -1.69 -12.26
CA GLN A 49 3.26 -3.09 -12.52
C GLN A 49 4.71 -3.43 -12.13
N GLY A 50 5.52 -2.45 -11.71
CA GLY A 50 6.94 -2.61 -11.35
C GLY A 50 7.22 -3.23 -9.97
N GLY A 51 6.16 -3.54 -9.21
CA GLY A 51 6.26 -4.15 -7.88
C GLY A 51 6.63 -3.18 -6.75
N SER A 52 6.44 -3.64 -5.52
CA SER A 52 6.71 -2.86 -4.31
C SER A 52 8.20 -2.66 -4.06
N SER A 53 8.58 -1.49 -3.52
CA SER A 53 9.95 -1.21 -3.08
C SER A 53 10.42 -2.21 -2.02
N GLY A 54 11.75 -2.41 -1.90
CA GLY A 54 12.32 -3.29 -0.88
C GLY A 54 11.89 -2.92 0.54
N HIS A 55 11.85 -1.62 0.83
CA HIS A 55 11.37 -1.11 2.12
C HIS A 55 9.89 -1.45 2.36
N LEU A 56 9.01 -1.27 1.36
CA LEU A 56 7.59 -1.61 1.52
C LEU A 56 7.37 -3.12 1.71
N LYS A 57 8.16 -3.97 1.05
CA LYS A 57 8.14 -5.42 1.26
C LYS A 57 8.59 -5.79 2.67
N GLN A 58 9.60 -5.10 3.21
CA GLN A 58 10.04 -5.28 4.58
C GLN A 58 8.93 -4.91 5.57
N GLU A 59 8.29 -3.76 5.40
CA GLU A 59 7.17 -3.33 6.24
C GLU A 59 6.03 -4.37 6.26
N PHE A 60 5.64 -4.92 5.11
CA PHE A 60 4.63 -5.98 5.06
C PHE A 60 5.07 -7.26 5.78
N ARG A 61 6.32 -7.69 5.60
CA ARG A 61 6.87 -8.86 6.29
C ARG A 61 6.89 -8.66 7.80
N GLU A 62 7.24 -7.48 8.27
CA GLU A 62 7.25 -7.16 9.70
C GLU A 62 5.82 -7.14 10.27
N LEU A 63 4.84 -6.63 9.52
CA LEU A 63 3.43 -6.70 9.92
C LEU A 63 2.91 -8.14 10.01
N GLU A 64 3.24 -9.00 9.04
CA GLU A 64 2.89 -10.44 9.11
C GLU A 64 3.55 -11.13 10.31
N LEU A 65 4.81 -10.79 10.61
CA LEU A 65 5.50 -11.31 11.79
C LEU A 65 4.84 -10.85 13.09
N LEU A 66 4.44 -9.57 13.19
CA LEU A 66 3.70 -9.06 14.35
C LEU A 66 2.34 -9.74 14.53
N ASP A 67 1.61 -9.98 13.44
CA ASP A 67 0.34 -10.71 13.48
C ASP A 67 0.57 -12.14 14.00
N HIS A 68 1.61 -12.80 13.53
CA HIS A 68 1.98 -14.14 14.00
C HIS A 68 2.39 -14.15 15.48
N ILE A 69 3.17 -13.17 15.95
CA ILE A 69 3.49 -13.00 17.38
C ILE A 69 2.21 -12.80 18.19
N THR A 70 1.28 -11.97 17.70
CA THR A 70 -0.01 -11.70 18.35
C THR A 70 -0.85 -12.97 18.47
N LEU A 71 -0.88 -13.80 17.42
CA LEU A 71 -1.53 -15.10 17.45
C LEU A 71 -0.90 -16.02 18.51
N MET A 72 0.43 -16.14 18.55
CA MET A 72 1.12 -16.98 19.54
C MET A 72 0.93 -16.49 20.98
N LEU A 73 0.82 -15.17 21.19
CA LEU A 73 0.46 -14.60 22.48
C LEU A 73 -0.95 -15.02 22.91
N TYR A 74 -1.91 -14.90 22.00
CA TYR A 74 -3.29 -15.33 22.23
C TYR A 74 -3.39 -16.82 22.56
N GLU A 75 -2.62 -17.66 21.86
CA GLU A 75 -2.56 -19.11 22.09
C GLU A 75 -1.71 -19.52 23.32
N ALA A 76 -1.05 -18.56 23.99
CA ALA A 76 -0.09 -18.79 25.06
C ALA A 76 1.07 -19.74 24.67
N THR A 77 1.45 -19.74 23.38
CA THR A 77 2.54 -20.55 22.81
C THR A 77 3.81 -19.74 22.57
N LEU A 78 3.77 -18.42 22.73
CA LEU A 78 4.95 -17.56 22.55
C LEU A 78 6.04 -17.88 23.60
N SER A 79 7.29 -17.99 23.12
CA SER A 79 8.46 -18.16 23.97
C SER A 79 8.65 -16.98 24.92
N MET A 80 8.96 -17.24 26.20
CA MET A 80 9.25 -16.20 27.20
C MET A 80 10.48 -15.33 26.88
N LYS A 81 11.30 -15.71 25.89
CA LYS A 81 12.42 -14.89 25.42
C LYS A 81 11.99 -13.73 24.52
N VAL A 82 10.77 -13.77 23.99
CA VAL A 82 10.20 -12.71 23.16
C VAL A 82 9.34 -11.84 24.06
N HIS A 83 9.76 -10.58 24.27
CA HIS A 83 9.07 -9.62 25.12
C HIS A 83 9.18 -8.21 24.54
N GLY A 84 8.11 -7.41 24.64
CA GLY A 84 8.08 -6.06 24.10
C GLY A 84 6.66 -5.59 23.84
N ASP A 85 6.43 -4.29 24.02
CA ASP A 85 5.12 -3.66 23.80
C ASP A 85 5.02 -3.01 22.41
N HIS A 86 6.17 -2.85 21.73
CA HIS A 86 6.28 -2.17 20.45
C HIS A 86 6.98 -3.04 19.40
N ARG A 87 6.71 -2.77 18.12
CA ARG A 87 7.34 -3.47 16.99
C ARG A 87 8.86 -3.56 17.13
N TYR A 88 9.49 -2.45 17.48
CA TYR A 88 10.95 -2.34 17.63
C TYR A 88 11.53 -3.29 18.69
N ASP A 89 10.74 -3.61 19.71
CA ASP A 89 11.17 -4.53 20.76
C ASP A 89 10.99 -6.00 20.35
N LEU A 90 10.09 -6.26 19.41
CA LEU A 90 9.69 -7.60 18.96
C LEU A 90 10.43 -8.08 17.69
N ILE A 91 10.90 -7.16 16.84
CA ILE A 91 11.49 -7.41 15.52
C ILE A 91 12.74 -6.57 15.32
#